data_AF-A0A2M7EIV2-F1
#
_entry.id   AF-A0A2M7EIV2-F1
#
_cell.length_a   1.000
_cell.length_b   1.000
_cell.length_c   1.000
_cell.angle_alpha   90.00
_cell.angle_beta   90.00
_cell.angle_gamma   90.00
#
_symmetry.space_group_name_H-M   'P 1'
#
loop_
_entity.id
_entity.type
_entity.pdbx_description
1 polymer ?
#
loop_
_entity_poly.entity_id
_entity_poly.type
_entity_poly.pdbx_seq_one_letter_code
_entity_poly.pdbx_strand_id
1 'polypeptide(L)' 'KNIRDFPIVIPEAIEFAKDLKKRGFKFLGPTTIYAHMQATGMVNDHMIGCFKRLA' A
#
# COMPACT_ATOMS: atom_id res chain seq x y z
N LYS A 1 -13.97 6.73 -8.11
CA LYS A 1 -12.88 7.12 -7.19
C LYS A 1 -11.88 7.94 -7.98
N ASN A 2 -11.75 9.21 -7.63
CA ASN A 2 -10.66 10.07 -8.05
C ASN A 2 -9.40 9.72 -7.24
N ILE A 3 -8.23 10.15 -7.71
CA ILE A 3 -6.95 9.82 -7.06
C ILE A 3 -6.88 10.28 -5.59
N ARG A 4 -7.60 11.35 -5.24
CA ARG A 4 -7.67 11.89 -3.88
C ARG A 4 -8.57 11.08 -2.94
N ASP A 5 -9.37 10.16 -3.47
CA ASP A 5 -10.27 9.31 -2.67
C ASP A 5 -9.54 8.08 -2.11
N PHE A 6 -8.30 7.85 -2.52
CA PHE A 6 -7.48 6.75 -1.99
C PHE A 6 -6.78 7.19 -0.71
N PRO A 7 -6.74 6.33 0.31
CA PRO A 7 -6.01 6.65 1.53
C PRO A 7 -4.51 6.77 1.21
N ILE A 8 -3.79 7.57 1.98
CA ILE A 8 -2.32 7.71 1.83
C ILE A 8 -1.59 6.59 2.59
N VAL A 9 -2.28 5.96 3.54
CA VAL A 9 -1.83 4.84 4.35
C VAL A 9 -3.05 4.09 4.90
N ILE A 10 -2.91 2.79 5.14
CA ILE A 10 -3.91 1.95 5.80
C ILE A 10 -3.34 1.33 7.10
N PRO A 11 -4.18 0.97 8.08
CA PRO A 11 -3.73 0.39 9.35
C PRO A 11 -2.81 -0.83 9.18
N GLU A 12 -3.08 -1.68 8.19
CA GLU A 12 -2.32 -2.88 7.88
C GLU A 12 -0.87 -2.53 7.48
N ALA A 13 -0.68 -1.44 6.72
CA ALA A 13 0.64 -0.98 6.32
C ALA A 13 1.45 -0.42 7.51
N ILE A 14 0.78 0.13 8.53
CA ILE A 14 1.42 0.59 9.76
C ILE A 14 1.96 -0.61 10.55
N GLU A 15 1.14 -1.65 10.73
CA GLU A 15 1.57 -2.85 11.45
C GLU A 15 2.65 -3.62 10.68
N PHE A 16 2.55 -3.68 9.35
CA PHE A 16 3.57 -4.30 8.53
C PHE A 16 4.91 -3.54 8.59
N ALA A 17 4.89 -2.21 8.51
CA ALA A 17 6.09 -1.39 8.69
C ALA A 17 6.74 -1.60 10.07
N LYS A 18 5.93 -1.74 11.14
CA LYS A 18 6.45 -2.05 12.49
C LYS A 18 7.11 -3.43 12.55
N ASP A 19 6.52 -4.45 11.93
CA ASP A 19 7.10 -5.79 11.90
C ASP A 19 8.43 -5.81 11.14
N LEU A 20 8.49 -5.16 9.98
CA LEU A 20 9.73 -5.05 9.19
C LEU A 20 10.82 -4.29 9.95
N LYS A 21 10.48 -3.24 10.70
CA LYS A 21 11.43 -2.56 11.57
C LYS A 21 12.00 -3.50 12.64
N LYS A 22 11.17 -4.35 13.26
CA LYS A 22 11.64 -5.36 14.23
C LYS A 22 12.58 -6.39 13.61
N ARG A 23 12.36 -6.72 12.33
CA ARG A 23 13.22 -7.62 11.54
C ARG A 23 14.48 -6.95 10.99
N GLY A 24 14.73 -5.68 11.30
CA GLY A 24 15.95 -4.96 10.95
C GLY A 24 15.92 -4.22 9.61
N PHE A 25 14.77 -4.20 8.92
CA PHE A 25 14.62 -3.40 7.70
C PHE A 25 14.65 -1.90 8.02
N LYS A 26 15.22 -1.11 7.12
CA LYS A 26 15.38 0.35 7.25
C LYS A 26 14.69 1.07 6.09
N PHE A 27 14.31 2.34 6.31
CA PHE A 27 13.62 3.19 5.32
C PHE A 27 12.22 2.73 4.86
N LEU A 28 11.66 1.74 5.54
CA LEU A 28 10.33 1.20 5.21
C LEU A 28 9.27 1.75 6.17
N GLY A 29 8.93 3.03 6.01
CA GLY A 29 7.82 3.66 6.75
C GLY A 29 6.44 3.21 6.24
N PRO A 30 5.35 3.49 6.97
CA PRO A 30 4.00 3.05 6.61
C PRO A 30 3.56 3.45 5.18
N THR A 31 3.86 4.67 4.73
CA THR A 31 3.54 5.12 3.36
C THR A 31 4.32 4.32 2.31
N THR A 32 5.61 4.04 2.54
CA THR A 32 6.43 3.22 1.65
C THR A 32 5.91 1.79 1.57
N ILE A 33 5.50 1.22 2.71
CA ILE A 33 4.93 -0.13 2.76
C ILE A 33 3.57 -0.18 2.08
N TYR A 34 2.72 0.83 2.27
CA TYR A 34 1.45 0.89 1.56
C TYR A 34 1.66 0.98 0.03
N ALA A 35 2.60 1.81 -0.44
CA ALA A 35 2.97 1.86 -1.85
C ALA A 35 3.52 0.51 -2.37
N HIS A 36 4.32 -0.19 -1.56
CA HIS A 36 4.78 -1.54 -1.89
C HIS A 36 3.63 -2.55 -2.00
N MET A 37 2.66 -2.49 -1.07
CA MET A 37 1.47 -3.34 -1.10
C MET A 37 0.63 -3.10 -2.36
N GLN A 38 0.51 -1.85 -2.80
CA GLN A 38 -0.14 -1.50 -4.07
C GLN A 38 0.64 -2.05 -5.28
N ALA A 39 1.96 -1.86 -5.31
CA ALA A 39 2.81 -2.28 -6.42
C ALA A 39 2.91 -3.81 -6.58
N THR A 40 2.81 -4.56 -5.48
CA THR A 40 2.92 -6.03 -5.46
C THR A 40 1.58 -6.74 -5.55
N GLY A 41 0.46 -6.01 -5.62
CA GLY A 41 -0.88 -6.59 -5.71
C GLY A 41 -1.45 -7.09 -4.40
N MET A 42 -0.82 -6.78 -3.25
CA MET A 42 -1.42 -7.03 -1.93
C MET A 42 -2.66 -6.16 -1.70
N VAL A 43 -2.72 -4.99 -2.35
CA VAL A 43 -3.90 -4.11 -2.38
C VAL A 43 -4.22 -3.74 -3.82
N ASN A 44 -5.47 -3.91 -4.23
CA ASN A 44 -5.96 -3.50 -5.55
C ASN A 44 -6.60 -2.10 -5.49
N ASP A 45 -5.75 -1.09 -5.58
CA ASP A 45 -6.16 0.33 -5.64
C ASP A 45 -6.24 0.90 -7.05
N HIS A 46 -6.36 0.04 -8.06
CA HIS A 46 -6.67 0.52 -9.40
C HIS A 46 -7.99 1.31 -9.40
N MET A 47 -8.02 2.45 -10.11
CA MET A 47 -9.24 3.25 -10.31
C MET A 47 -10.37 2.39 -10.90
N ILE A 48 -11.63 2.72 -10.60
CA ILE A 48 -12.80 1.92 -11.02
C ILE A 48 -12.85 1.70 -12.55
N GLY A 49 -12.44 2.69 -13.34
CA GLY A 49 -12.36 2.58 -14.81
C GLY A 49 -11.02 2.08 -15.37
N CYS A 50 -10.09 1.64 -14.52
CA CYS A 50 -8.79 1.15 -14.99
C CYS A 50 -8.96 -0.24 -15.64
N PHE A 51 -8.50 -0.38 -16.88
CA PHE A 51 -8.57 -1.63 -17.65
C PHE A 51 -7.85 -2.84 -17.02
N LYS A 52 -6.99 -2.60 -16.00
CA LYS A 52 -6.29 -3.64 -15.23
C LYS A 52 -6.97 -4.02 -13.91
N ARG A 53 -8.01 -3.31 -13.46
CA ARG A 53 -8.59 -3.51 -12.13
C ARG A 53 -9.24 -4.88 -11.91
N LEU A 54 -9.85 -5.44 -12.96
CA LEU A 54 -10.56 -6.72 -12.93
C LEU A 54 -9.71 -7.90 -13.42
N ALA A 55 -8.45 -7.63 -13.79
CA ALA A 55 -7.52 -8.65 -14.25
C ALA A 55 -6.99 -9.49 -13.08
#